data_AF-A0A7C1EMI0-F1
#
_entry.id   AF-A0A7C1EMI0-F1
#
_cell.length_a   1.000
_cell.length_b   1.000
_cell.length_c   1.000
_cell.angle_alpha   90.00
_cell.angle_beta   90.00
_cell.angle_gamma   90.00
#
_symmetry.space_group_name_H-M   'P 1'
#
loop_
_entity.id
_entity.type
_entity.pdbx_description
1 polymer ?
#
loop_
_entity_poly.entity_id
_entity_poly.type
_entity_poly.pdbx_seq_one_letter_code
_entity_poly.pdbx_strand_id
1 'polypeptide(L)'
;MWILPHRGGRIWGGTVEDILSTLYNDDYGSLAGTSMAAPHVAGVAALVWSSGHATTPQQVVEALLCTTHDLGTAGRDNYYGWGLLQADTAVNYIPGTNACLPTVPHDDFDTPRMITPQPYTDIVDTASATSWEDDPAACAGDKFRTVWYRFTPTADGTLHLDTLGSTYDTVLAVYTGARGSLVSLGCNDNTSGTASALDITLAAGQSYSVGVSSREYEGGGGTLTLHASFETFPPPGCYPVSETVPIIVCTTK
;
A
#
# COMPACT_ATOMS: atom_id res chain seq x y z
N MET A 1 -9.68 4.31 -3.08
CA MET A 1 -9.75 3.92 -4.51
C MET A 1 -10.93 4.64 -5.15
N TRP A 2 -10.67 5.71 -5.93
CA TRP A 2 -11.72 6.47 -6.62
C TRP A 2 -11.68 6.12 -8.11
N ILE A 3 -12.77 5.56 -8.61
CA ILE A 3 -12.99 5.25 -10.03
C ILE A 3 -13.95 6.27 -10.67
N LEU A 4 -14.49 7.23 -9.90
CA LEU A 4 -15.39 8.25 -10.40
C LEU A 4 -15.22 9.57 -9.63
N PRO A 5 -15.35 10.73 -10.29
CA PRO A 5 -14.91 12.02 -9.78
C PRO A 5 -15.77 12.56 -8.64
N HIS A 6 -15.10 13.17 -7.65
CA HIS A 6 -15.74 14.05 -6.69
C HIS A 6 -16.03 15.41 -7.38
N ARG A 7 -17.29 15.83 -7.33
CA ARG A 7 -17.82 17.13 -7.82
C ARG A 7 -17.54 17.43 -9.30
N GLY A 8 -18.48 17.03 -10.15
CA GLY A 8 -18.68 17.64 -11.48
C GLY A 8 -18.17 16.83 -12.67
N GLY A 9 -17.57 15.66 -12.47
CA GLY A 9 -17.09 14.86 -13.60
C GLY A 9 -18.14 13.89 -14.14
N ARG A 10 -18.18 13.80 -15.47
CA ARG A 10 -19.23 13.15 -16.27
C ARG A 10 -19.05 11.64 -16.28
N ILE A 11 -20.13 10.92 -16.00
CA ILE A 11 -20.16 9.44 -16.12
C ILE A 11 -20.54 8.99 -17.54
N TRP A 12 -21.20 9.85 -18.31
CA TRP A 12 -21.84 9.49 -19.59
C TRP A 12 -22.10 10.71 -20.49
N GLY A 13 -21.11 11.54 -20.79
CA GLY A 13 -21.31 12.72 -21.68
C GLY A 13 -22.32 13.78 -21.18
N GLY A 14 -23.10 13.52 -20.13
CA GLY A 14 -24.01 14.40 -19.42
C GLY A 14 -23.53 14.68 -18.00
N THR A 15 -24.05 15.75 -17.40
CA THR A 15 -23.78 16.15 -16.01
C THR A 15 -24.19 15.03 -15.05
N VAL A 16 -23.46 14.87 -13.96
CA VAL A 16 -23.77 13.99 -12.79
C VAL A 16 -25.04 14.42 -12.04
N GLU A 17 -25.85 15.23 -12.68
CA GLU A 17 -27.12 15.75 -12.20
C GLU A 17 -28.16 14.80 -12.79
N ASP A 18 -28.77 13.98 -11.94
CA ASP A 18 -29.93 13.12 -12.22
C ASP A 18 -29.69 11.65 -12.62
N ILE A 19 -29.12 10.86 -11.69
CA ILE A 19 -29.15 9.39 -11.79
C ILE A 19 -30.51 8.87 -11.33
N LEU A 20 -31.36 8.49 -12.29
CA LEU A 20 -32.66 7.89 -12.03
C LEU A 20 -32.51 6.48 -11.43
N SER A 21 -33.15 6.24 -10.30
CA SER A 21 -33.22 4.91 -9.68
C SER A 21 -34.52 4.77 -8.88
N THR A 22 -34.74 3.58 -8.33
CA THR A 22 -35.87 3.30 -7.43
C THR A 22 -35.73 4.04 -6.10
N LEU A 23 -36.85 4.53 -5.58
CA LEU A 23 -37.01 5.13 -4.25
C LEU A 23 -38.02 4.32 -3.41
N TYR A 24 -38.22 4.73 -2.17
CA TYR A 24 -39.23 4.16 -1.29
C TYR A 24 -40.65 4.34 -1.86
N ASN A 25 -41.58 3.51 -1.39
CA ASN A 25 -43.01 3.56 -1.75
C ASN A 25 -43.28 3.35 -3.26
N ASP A 26 -42.57 2.40 -3.87
CA ASP A 26 -42.71 2.03 -5.30
C ASP A 26 -42.51 3.22 -6.27
N ASP A 27 -41.66 4.17 -5.90
CA ASP A 27 -41.41 5.38 -6.67
C ASP A 27 -40.04 5.35 -7.38
N TYR A 28 -39.84 6.29 -8.30
CA TYR A 28 -38.58 6.52 -8.99
C TYR A 28 -38.15 7.98 -8.83
N GLY A 29 -36.86 8.20 -8.66
CA GLY A 29 -36.34 9.56 -8.59
C GLY A 29 -34.88 9.65 -8.95
N SER A 30 -34.48 10.88 -9.21
CA SER A 30 -33.14 11.24 -9.66
C SER A 30 -32.33 11.78 -8.49
N LEU A 31 -31.15 11.21 -8.27
CA LEU A 31 -30.20 11.65 -7.24
C LEU A 31 -28.82 11.90 -7.86
N ALA A 32 -27.98 12.63 -7.13
CA ALA A 32 -26.63 12.97 -7.54
C ALA A 32 -25.64 12.79 -6.37
N GLY A 33 -24.38 12.49 -6.70
CA GLY A 33 -23.29 12.38 -5.72
C GLY A 33 -22.49 11.09 -5.87
N THR A 34 -21.42 10.97 -5.06
CA THR A 34 -20.55 9.77 -5.07
C THR A 34 -21.28 8.53 -4.58
N SER A 35 -22.34 8.69 -3.79
CA SER A 35 -23.27 7.61 -3.43
C SER A 35 -23.94 6.97 -4.65
N MET A 36 -24.16 7.70 -5.74
CA MET A 36 -24.73 7.17 -6.99
C MET A 36 -23.65 6.59 -7.90
N ALA A 37 -22.40 7.06 -7.78
CA ALA A 37 -21.25 6.47 -8.47
C ALA A 37 -20.88 5.09 -7.92
N ALA A 38 -20.90 4.92 -6.58
CA ALA A 38 -20.55 3.67 -5.91
C ALA A 38 -21.29 2.41 -6.42
N PRO A 39 -22.64 2.40 -6.59
CA PRO A 39 -23.34 1.22 -7.10
C PRO A 39 -23.02 0.90 -8.56
N HIS A 40 -22.62 1.88 -9.38
CA HIS A 40 -22.14 1.59 -10.74
C HIS A 40 -20.82 0.81 -10.70
N VAL A 41 -19.86 1.26 -9.88
CA VAL A 41 -18.59 0.55 -9.70
C VAL A 41 -18.81 -0.85 -9.15
N ALA A 42 -19.67 -0.98 -8.13
CA ALA A 42 -20.02 -2.28 -7.55
C ALA A 42 -20.69 -3.22 -8.56
N GLY A 43 -21.58 -2.70 -9.41
CA GLY A 43 -22.23 -3.47 -10.47
C GLY A 43 -21.23 -4.01 -11.49
N VAL A 44 -20.30 -3.18 -11.96
CA VAL A 44 -19.26 -3.63 -12.92
C VAL A 44 -18.28 -4.60 -12.24
N ALA A 45 -17.87 -4.35 -11.00
CA ALA A 45 -17.03 -5.28 -10.25
C ALA A 45 -17.66 -6.68 -10.15
N ALA A 46 -18.97 -6.75 -9.90
CA ALA A 46 -19.72 -7.99 -9.88
C ALA A 46 -19.77 -8.67 -11.26
N LEU A 47 -19.94 -7.89 -12.34
CA LEU A 47 -19.90 -8.43 -13.71
C LEU A 47 -18.52 -8.99 -14.07
N VAL A 48 -17.44 -8.30 -13.69
CA VAL A 48 -16.05 -8.76 -13.89
C VAL A 48 -15.81 -10.06 -13.12
N TRP A 49 -16.23 -10.15 -11.86
CA TRP A 49 -16.13 -11.38 -11.08
C TRP A 49 -16.93 -12.52 -11.72
N SER A 50 -18.14 -12.22 -12.19
CA SER A 50 -19.03 -13.20 -12.81
C SER A 50 -18.57 -13.66 -14.20
N SER A 51 -17.66 -12.94 -14.87
CA SER A 51 -17.13 -13.35 -16.18
C SER A 51 -16.22 -14.58 -16.07
N GLY A 52 -15.65 -14.82 -14.88
CA GLY A 52 -14.68 -15.89 -14.64
C GLY A 52 -13.25 -15.56 -15.09
N HIS A 53 -13.00 -14.39 -15.68
CA HIS A 53 -11.64 -13.94 -16.03
C HIS A 53 -10.84 -13.48 -14.81
N ALA A 54 -11.51 -12.81 -13.86
CA ALA A 54 -10.93 -12.43 -12.58
C ALA A 54 -11.33 -13.45 -11.51
N THR A 55 -10.33 -14.06 -10.88
CA THR A 55 -10.49 -15.11 -9.84
C THR A 55 -10.10 -14.63 -8.46
N THR A 56 -9.48 -13.45 -8.35
CA THR A 56 -9.12 -12.81 -7.08
C THR A 56 -9.64 -11.38 -7.04
N PRO A 57 -9.88 -10.81 -5.84
CA PRO A 57 -10.29 -9.42 -5.71
C PRO A 57 -9.31 -8.45 -6.39
N GLN A 58 -8.01 -8.75 -6.32
CA GLN A 58 -6.95 -8.03 -7.02
C GLN A 58 -7.22 -7.93 -8.53
N GLN A 59 -7.57 -9.06 -9.14
CA GLN A 59 -7.82 -9.12 -10.58
C GLN A 59 -9.06 -8.34 -10.98
N VAL A 60 -10.07 -8.23 -10.10
CA VAL A 60 -11.22 -7.33 -10.33
C VAL A 60 -10.77 -5.89 -10.28
N VAL A 61 -10.03 -5.49 -9.25
CA VAL A 61 -9.48 -4.14 -9.12
C VAL A 61 -8.64 -3.79 -10.36
N GLU A 62 -7.73 -4.67 -10.77
CA GLU A 62 -6.92 -4.52 -11.97
C GLU A 62 -7.78 -4.31 -13.21
N ALA A 63 -8.79 -5.16 -13.44
CA ALA A 63 -9.69 -5.02 -14.57
C ALA A 63 -10.41 -3.66 -14.59
N LEU A 64 -10.92 -3.21 -13.45
CA LEU A 64 -11.61 -1.93 -13.34
C LEU A 64 -10.67 -0.77 -13.64
N LEU A 65 -9.48 -0.77 -13.04
CA LEU A 65 -8.51 0.32 -13.19
C LEU A 65 -7.84 0.32 -14.56
N CYS A 66 -7.69 -0.84 -15.19
CA CYS A 66 -7.01 -0.96 -16.48
C CYS A 66 -7.85 -0.68 -17.70
N THR A 67 -9.14 -0.58 -17.50
CA THR A 67 -10.09 -0.41 -18.59
C THR A 67 -10.85 0.90 -18.47
N THR A 68 -10.53 1.72 -17.47
CA THR A 68 -11.02 3.09 -17.41
C THR A 68 -10.60 3.87 -18.64
N HIS A 69 -11.50 4.74 -19.10
CA HIS A 69 -11.14 5.77 -20.04
C HIS A 69 -10.45 6.91 -19.27
N ASP A 70 -9.14 7.03 -19.43
CA ASP A 70 -8.33 8.08 -18.81
C ASP A 70 -8.83 9.48 -19.23
N LEU A 71 -9.11 10.32 -18.23
CA LEU A 71 -9.64 11.67 -18.40
C LEU A 71 -8.74 12.66 -17.67
N GLY A 72 -8.49 13.82 -18.27
CA GLY A 72 -7.67 14.84 -17.65
C GLY A 72 -6.18 14.62 -17.90
N THR A 73 -5.36 14.61 -16.84
CA THR A 73 -3.92 14.39 -16.94
C THR A 73 -3.65 12.91 -17.14
N ALA A 74 -2.79 12.56 -18.11
CA ALA A 74 -2.47 11.17 -18.39
C ALA A 74 -2.00 10.40 -17.13
N GLY A 75 -2.57 9.22 -16.91
CA GLY A 75 -2.36 8.42 -15.70
C GLY A 75 -3.28 8.83 -14.54
N ARG A 76 -2.96 8.40 -13.32
CA ARG A 76 -3.81 8.70 -12.18
C ARG A 76 -3.73 10.18 -11.79
N ASP A 77 -4.88 10.84 -11.68
CA ASP A 77 -4.98 12.24 -11.22
C ASP A 77 -5.91 12.40 -9.99
N ASN A 78 -5.86 13.57 -9.36
CA ASN A 78 -6.63 13.85 -8.14
C ASN A 78 -8.12 14.15 -8.39
N TYR A 79 -8.55 14.33 -9.63
CA TYR A 79 -9.93 14.65 -9.99
C TYR A 79 -10.68 13.42 -10.54
N TYR A 80 -10.13 12.71 -11.52
CA TYR A 80 -10.76 11.53 -12.12
C TYR A 80 -10.24 10.20 -11.58
N GLY A 81 -9.21 10.21 -10.72
CA GLY A 81 -8.59 8.97 -10.26
C GLY A 81 -7.89 8.30 -11.43
N TRP A 82 -8.28 7.07 -11.77
CA TRP A 82 -7.76 6.36 -12.96
C TRP A 82 -8.56 6.64 -14.24
N GLY A 83 -9.62 7.46 -14.17
CA GLY A 83 -10.48 7.78 -15.29
C GLY A 83 -11.90 7.22 -15.14
N LEU A 84 -12.68 7.29 -16.22
CA LEU A 84 -14.07 6.88 -16.27
C LEU A 84 -14.22 5.36 -16.47
N LEU A 85 -14.91 4.68 -15.55
CA LEU A 85 -15.21 3.25 -15.66
C LEU A 85 -15.94 2.88 -16.96
N GLN A 86 -15.50 1.80 -17.61
CA GLN A 86 -16.10 1.24 -18.82
C GLN A 86 -16.46 -0.23 -18.59
N ALA A 87 -17.76 -0.55 -18.53
CA ALA A 87 -18.23 -1.88 -18.14
C ALA A 87 -17.91 -2.95 -19.20
N ASP A 88 -18.01 -2.59 -20.47
CA ASP A 88 -17.78 -3.46 -21.62
C ASP A 88 -16.33 -3.91 -21.72
N THR A 89 -15.37 -3.00 -21.55
CA THR A 89 -13.95 -3.32 -21.57
C THR A 89 -13.53 -4.03 -20.29
N ALA A 90 -14.05 -3.63 -19.11
CA ALA A 90 -13.73 -4.26 -17.83
C ALA A 90 -14.11 -5.75 -17.79
N VAL A 91 -15.32 -6.12 -18.22
CA VAL A 91 -15.80 -7.52 -18.18
C VAL A 91 -14.99 -8.45 -19.06
N ASN A 92 -14.42 -7.92 -20.15
CA ASN A 92 -13.61 -8.66 -21.11
C ASN A 92 -12.10 -8.61 -20.80
N TYR A 93 -11.68 -7.93 -19.74
CA TYR A 93 -10.28 -7.87 -19.33
C TYR A 93 -9.77 -9.24 -18.88
N ILE A 94 -8.56 -9.61 -19.32
CA ILE A 94 -7.89 -10.86 -18.93
C ILE A 94 -6.64 -10.49 -18.11
N PRO A 95 -6.68 -10.68 -16.77
CA PRO A 95 -5.57 -10.35 -15.89
C PRO A 95 -4.25 -11.01 -16.29
N GLY A 96 -3.14 -10.29 -16.11
CA GLY A 96 -1.79 -10.80 -16.39
C GLY A 96 -1.37 -10.82 -17.87
N THR A 97 -2.23 -10.39 -18.79
CA THR A 97 -1.87 -10.31 -20.23
C THR A 97 -1.19 -8.99 -20.61
N ASN A 98 -1.42 -7.91 -19.85
CA ASN A 98 -0.65 -6.65 -19.85
C ASN A 98 -1.05 -5.83 -18.61
N ALA A 99 -0.22 -5.79 -17.56
CA ALA A 99 -0.47 -4.93 -16.41
C ALA A 99 -0.36 -3.47 -16.86
N CYS A 100 -1.50 -2.78 -16.96
CA CYS A 100 -1.53 -1.37 -17.36
C CYS A 100 -1.27 -0.42 -16.18
N LEU A 101 -1.45 -0.92 -14.96
CA LEU A 101 -1.11 -0.18 -13.77
C LEU A 101 0.42 -0.10 -13.74
N PRO A 102 1.02 1.09 -13.51
CA PRO A 102 2.38 1.12 -13.04
C PRO A 102 2.41 0.24 -11.80
N THR A 103 3.05 -0.92 -11.90
CA THR A 103 3.30 -1.75 -10.72
C THR A 103 4.26 -0.94 -9.88
N VAL A 104 3.75 -0.23 -8.88
CA VAL A 104 4.62 0.31 -7.85
C VAL A 104 5.33 -0.91 -7.27
N PRO A 105 6.67 -0.94 -7.29
CA PRO A 105 7.39 -2.05 -6.71
C PRO A 105 6.88 -2.30 -5.30
N HIS A 106 6.66 -3.58 -4.97
CA HIS A 106 6.31 -4.02 -3.63
C HIS A 106 5.09 -3.31 -2.99
N ASP A 107 4.12 -2.93 -3.82
CA ASP A 107 2.84 -2.33 -3.44
C ASP A 107 1.89 -3.31 -2.72
N ASP A 108 1.97 -4.61 -3.04
CA ASP A 108 1.17 -5.64 -2.38
C ASP A 108 2.00 -6.45 -1.38
N PHE A 109 1.38 -6.76 -0.24
CA PHE A 109 1.96 -7.54 0.85
C PHE A 109 2.55 -8.90 0.42
N ASP A 110 1.95 -9.54 -0.60
CA ASP A 110 2.37 -10.83 -1.13
C ASP A 110 3.57 -10.73 -2.09
N THR A 111 3.92 -9.51 -2.51
CA THR A 111 5.08 -9.23 -3.36
C THR A 111 6.09 -8.27 -2.70
N PRO A 112 6.49 -8.51 -1.44
CA PRO A 112 7.30 -7.56 -0.70
C PRO A 112 8.74 -7.53 -1.22
N ARG A 113 9.42 -6.41 -1.05
CA ARG A 113 10.86 -6.32 -1.34
C ARG A 113 11.69 -6.79 -0.16
N MET A 114 12.71 -7.60 -0.41
CA MET A 114 13.59 -8.11 0.65
C MET A 114 14.61 -7.05 1.09
N ILE A 115 14.71 -6.78 2.39
CA ILE A 115 15.71 -5.86 2.96
C ILE A 115 17.05 -6.57 3.11
N THR A 116 17.72 -6.82 1.98
CA THR A 116 19.03 -7.48 1.91
C THR A 116 19.78 -7.09 0.62
N PRO A 117 21.12 -6.96 0.65
CA PRO A 117 22.02 -7.06 1.81
C PRO A 117 21.95 -5.83 2.75
N GLN A 118 22.60 -5.91 3.90
CA GLN A 118 22.69 -4.83 4.90
C GLN A 118 24.07 -4.12 4.81
N PRO A 119 24.16 -2.78 4.91
CA PRO A 119 23.06 -1.83 4.99
C PRO A 119 22.28 -1.78 3.67
N TYR A 120 21.00 -1.45 3.78
CA TYR A 120 20.05 -1.45 2.68
C TYR A 120 19.51 -0.04 2.45
N THR A 121 19.36 0.34 1.19
CA THR A 121 18.67 1.55 0.79
C THR A 121 17.75 1.23 -0.37
N ASP A 122 16.53 1.76 -0.33
CA ASP A 122 15.62 1.75 -1.46
C ASP A 122 15.04 3.14 -1.73
N ILE A 123 14.85 3.45 -3.01
CA ILE A 123 14.18 4.68 -3.46
C ILE A 123 13.09 4.27 -4.44
N VAL A 124 11.84 4.57 -4.11
CA VAL A 124 10.67 4.14 -4.89
C VAL A 124 9.62 5.25 -4.93
N ASP A 125 8.99 5.45 -6.09
CA ASP A 125 7.84 6.33 -6.20
C ASP A 125 6.56 5.59 -5.79
N THR A 126 5.98 6.02 -4.67
CA THR A 126 4.75 5.47 -4.06
C THR A 126 3.51 6.29 -4.41
N ALA A 127 3.62 7.29 -5.29
CA ALA A 127 2.50 8.15 -5.65
C ALA A 127 1.33 7.39 -6.29
N SER A 128 1.54 6.19 -6.83
CA SER A 128 0.45 5.34 -7.35
C SER A 128 0.22 4.08 -6.53
N ALA A 129 0.86 3.95 -5.35
CA ALA A 129 0.70 2.79 -4.49
C ALA A 129 -0.75 2.66 -4.05
N THR A 130 -1.23 1.43 -3.99
CA THR A 130 -2.57 1.08 -3.56
C THR A 130 -2.66 1.07 -2.03
N SER A 131 -3.88 0.99 -1.53
CA SER A 131 -4.18 0.90 -0.10
C SER A 131 -5.23 -0.17 0.05
N TRP A 132 -4.77 -1.37 0.34
CA TRP A 132 -5.65 -2.51 0.43
C TRP A 132 -6.49 -2.44 1.70
N GLU A 133 -7.69 -3.01 1.63
CA GLU A 133 -8.59 -3.04 2.79
C GLU A 133 -7.96 -3.79 3.96
N ASP A 134 -7.15 -4.80 3.68
CA ASP A 134 -6.45 -5.61 4.66
C ASP A 134 -5.05 -5.08 5.03
N ASP A 135 -4.62 -3.96 4.45
CA ASP A 135 -3.45 -3.25 4.97
C ASP A 135 -3.79 -2.73 6.40
N PRO A 136 -2.91 -2.98 7.38
CA PRO A 136 -3.11 -2.50 8.74
C PRO A 136 -2.93 -0.98 8.77
N ALA A 137 -3.81 -0.29 9.49
CA ALA A 137 -3.52 1.05 9.93
C ALA A 137 -2.33 1.00 10.89
N ALA A 138 -1.27 1.75 10.58
CA ALA A 138 -0.13 1.91 11.49
C ALA A 138 -0.52 2.81 12.70
N CYS A 139 0.42 3.28 13.51
CA CYS A 139 0.08 4.09 14.71
C CYS A 139 -0.63 5.41 14.40
N ALA A 140 -0.48 5.96 13.20
CA ALA A 140 -1.15 7.20 12.82
C ALA A 140 -2.66 7.00 12.56
N GLY A 141 -3.14 5.75 12.51
CA GLY A 141 -4.51 5.42 12.12
C GLY A 141 -4.74 5.37 10.60
N ASP A 142 -3.72 5.69 9.81
CA ASP A 142 -3.79 5.71 8.34
C ASP A 142 -3.08 4.52 7.70
N LYS A 143 -3.45 4.25 6.45
CA LYS A 143 -2.93 3.16 5.61
C LYS A 143 -2.88 3.55 4.13
N PHE A 144 -2.50 4.78 3.83
CA PHE A 144 -2.52 5.26 2.46
C PHE A 144 -1.23 4.89 1.74
N ARG A 145 -1.31 4.51 0.47
CA ARG A 145 -0.16 4.28 -0.44
C ARG A 145 0.89 3.38 0.19
N THR A 146 0.45 2.19 0.57
CA THR A 146 1.20 1.25 1.38
C THR A 146 2.18 0.49 0.49
N VAL A 147 3.45 0.43 0.91
CA VAL A 147 4.44 -0.45 0.29
C VAL A 147 5.08 -1.35 1.35
N TRP A 148 5.48 -2.54 0.91
CA TRP A 148 5.78 -3.67 1.77
C TRP A 148 7.18 -4.20 1.56
N TYR A 149 7.89 -4.40 2.68
CA TYR A 149 9.19 -5.04 2.68
C TYR A 149 9.17 -6.25 3.60
N ARG A 150 10.16 -7.12 3.41
CA ARG A 150 10.34 -8.34 4.20
C ARG A 150 11.77 -8.44 4.68
N PHE A 151 11.93 -8.78 5.95
CA PHE A 151 13.24 -9.03 6.54
C PHE A 151 13.21 -10.32 7.37
N THR A 152 14.27 -11.12 7.24
CA THR A 152 14.43 -12.37 8.01
C THR A 152 15.88 -12.40 8.51
N PRO A 153 16.14 -11.97 9.76
CA PRO A 153 17.49 -11.94 10.28
C PRO A 153 18.03 -13.35 10.49
N THR A 154 19.33 -13.54 10.28
CA THR A 154 20.02 -14.82 10.51
C THR A 154 20.56 -14.99 11.93
N ALA A 155 20.53 -13.92 12.73
CA ALA A 155 20.92 -13.88 14.13
C ALA A 155 20.01 -12.90 14.88
N ASP A 156 19.91 -13.03 16.20
CA ASP A 156 19.20 -12.04 17.01
C ASP A 156 19.90 -10.69 16.89
N GLY A 157 19.15 -9.59 16.89
CA GLY A 157 19.73 -8.27 16.71
C GLY A 157 18.70 -7.16 16.65
N THR A 158 19.17 -5.94 16.39
CA THR A 158 18.33 -4.77 16.20
C THR A 158 18.31 -4.37 14.74
N LEU A 159 17.11 -4.22 14.17
CA LEU A 159 16.89 -3.60 12.88
C LEU A 159 16.63 -2.11 13.10
N HIS A 160 17.46 -1.29 12.48
CA HIS A 160 17.34 0.16 12.41
C HIS A 160 16.73 0.53 11.07
N LEU A 161 15.66 1.32 11.10
CA LEU A 161 14.93 1.77 9.92
C LEU A 161 14.71 3.27 9.99
N ASP A 162 14.84 3.97 8.87
CA ASP A 162 14.40 5.35 8.73
C ASP A 162 13.95 5.66 7.30
N THR A 163 13.13 6.70 7.18
CA THR A 163 12.63 7.19 5.89
C THR A 163 13.17 8.57 5.51
N LEU A 164 14.35 8.94 6.03
CA LEU A 164 14.95 10.25 5.81
C LEU A 164 15.20 10.48 4.31
N GLY A 165 14.84 11.68 3.84
CA GLY A 165 14.95 12.04 2.42
C GLY A 165 13.70 11.72 1.59
N SER A 166 12.66 11.12 2.19
CA SER A 166 11.35 10.96 1.55
C SER A 166 10.67 12.31 1.29
N THR A 167 9.89 12.39 0.22
CA THR A 167 9.23 13.64 -0.21
C THR A 167 7.82 13.82 0.33
N TYR A 168 7.38 12.94 1.23
CA TYR A 168 6.03 12.93 1.80
C TYR A 168 6.08 12.52 3.27
N ASP A 169 4.95 12.71 3.98
CA ASP A 169 4.80 12.32 5.37
C ASP A 169 4.59 10.80 5.48
N THR A 170 5.60 10.11 5.99
CA THR A 170 5.66 8.65 6.08
C THR A 170 5.13 8.17 7.42
N VAL A 171 4.59 6.96 7.43
CA VAL A 171 4.34 6.19 8.66
C VAL A 171 4.93 4.80 8.47
N LEU A 172 5.91 4.49 9.31
CA LEU A 172 6.69 3.26 9.29
C LEU A 172 6.22 2.31 10.39
N ALA A 173 6.02 1.03 10.06
CA ALA A 173 5.65 0.01 11.03
C ALA A 173 6.28 -1.35 10.71
N VAL A 174 6.56 -2.13 11.76
CA VAL A 174 7.10 -3.49 11.66
C VAL A 174 6.10 -4.47 12.29
N TYR A 175 5.86 -5.58 11.59
CA TYR A 175 4.84 -6.55 11.93
C TYR A 175 5.38 -7.99 11.94
N THR A 176 4.70 -8.85 12.69
CA THR A 176 4.74 -10.31 12.55
C THR A 176 3.37 -10.84 12.15
N GLY A 177 3.27 -12.13 11.81
CA GLY A 177 2.03 -12.77 11.38
C GLY A 177 1.85 -12.83 9.87
N ALA A 178 0.62 -13.10 9.43
CA ALA A 178 0.24 -13.25 8.03
C ALA A 178 -0.68 -12.12 7.56
N ARG A 179 -0.85 -11.99 6.23
CA ARG A 179 -1.81 -11.08 5.60
C ARG A 179 -3.19 -11.20 6.27
N GLY A 180 -3.82 -10.07 6.59
CA GLY A 180 -5.10 -10.02 7.31
C GLY A 180 -5.06 -10.36 8.80
N SER A 181 -3.90 -10.72 9.37
CA SER A 181 -3.73 -11.05 10.80
C SER A 181 -2.39 -10.55 11.36
N LEU A 182 -1.90 -9.43 10.83
CA LEU A 182 -0.64 -8.83 11.23
C LEU A 182 -0.71 -8.29 12.65
N VAL A 183 0.36 -8.52 13.41
CA VAL A 183 0.55 -8.00 14.77
C VAL A 183 1.68 -6.98 14.72
N SER A 184 1.36 -5.72 15.06
CA SER A 184 2.34 -4.64 15.12
C SER A 184 3.34 -4.89 16.26
N LEU A 185 4.62 -4.90 15.92
CA LEU A 185 5.72 -4.97 16.89
C LEU A 185 6.21 -3.56 17.28
N GLY A 186 6.08 -2.60 16.37
CA GLY A 186 6.45 -1.21 16.59
C GLY A 186 6.12 -0.35 15.38
N CYS A 187 5.98 0.96 15.58
CA CYS A 187 5.75 1.91 14.51
C CYS A 187 6.13 3.33 14.92
N ASN A 188 6.30 4.19 13.92
CA ASN A 188 6.55 5.61 14.09
C ASN A 188 5.98 6.38 12.88
N ASP A 189 5.37 7.53 13.14
CA ASP A 189 4.96 8.47 12.10
C ASP A 189 6.01 9.57 11.93
N ASN A 190 6.43 10.20 13.02
CA ASN A 190 7.33 11.34 12.96
C ASN A 190 8.53 11.20 13.90
N THR A 191 9.71 11.55 13.39
CA THR A 191 10.93 11.71 14.19
C THR A 191 11.66 13.01 13.84
N SER A 192 11.98 13.21 12.55
CA SER A 192 12.72 14.36 12.04
C SER A 192 11.96 14.96 10.87
N GLY A 193 11.24 16.06 11.13
CA GLY A 193 10.24 16.55 10.19
C GLY A 193 9.11 15.54 10.04
N THR A 194 8.79 15.19 8.79
CA THR A 194 7.72 14.24 8.41
C THR A 194 8.23 12.82 8.12
N ALA A 195 9.53 12.57 8.37
CA ALA A 195 10.12 11.25 8.22
C ALA A 195 9.94 10.45 9.51
N SER A 196 9.87 9.13 9.36
CA SER A 196 9.74 8.16 10.44
C SER A 196 11.07 7.43 10.68
N ALA A 197 11.30 6.98 11.91
CA ALA A 197 12.37 6.03 12.21
C ALA A 197 11.94 5.05 13.31
N LEU A 198 12.47 3.83 13.25
CA LEU A 198 12.14 2.77 14.20
C LEU A 198 13.33 1.84 14.40
N ASP A 199 13.67 1.62 15.66
CA ASP A 199 14.60 0.58 16.10
C ASP A 199 13.82 -0.57 16.72
N ILE A 200 14.06 -1.79 16.25
CA ILE A 200 13.33 -2.95 16.74
C ILE A 200 14.20 -4.19 16.88
N THR A 201 14.07 -4.86 18.03
CA THR A 201 14.75 -6.12 18.29
C THR A 201 14.03 -7.28 17.62
N LEU A 202 14.75 -8.06 16.82
CA LEU A 202 14.23 -9.16 16.04
C LEU A 202 14.98 -10.45 16.37
N ALA A 203 14.23 -11.55 16.50
CA ALA A 203 14.79 -12.89 16.68
C ALA A 203 15.18 -13.54 15.35
N ALA A 204 16.26 -14.32 15.37
CA ALA A 204 16.79 -15.07 14.23
C ALA A 204 15.76 -16.02 13.63
N GLY A 205 15.76 -16.14 12.30
CA GLY A 205 14.96 -17.11 11.55
C GLY A 205 13.46 -16.79 11.44
N GLN A 206 12.97 -15.79 12.18
CA GLN A 206 11.60 -15.30 12.03
C GLN A 206 11.52 -14.29 10.89
N SER A 207 10.47 -14.37 10.08
CA SER A 207 10.20 -13.39 9.03
C SER A 207 9.33 -12.25 9.55
N TYR A 208 9.71 -11.02 9.26
CA TYR A 208 9.04 -9.79 9.68
C TYR A 208 8.66 -8.95 8.47
N SER A 209 7.44 -8.40 8.49
CA SER A 209 6.99 -7.44 7.48
C SER A 209 7.32 -6.02 7.92
N VAL A 210 7.77 -5.18 7.01
CA VAL A 210 7.89 -3.75 7.23
C VAL A 210 6.92 -3.07 6.27
N GLY A 211 5.99 -2.29 6.81
CA GLY A 211 5.06 -1.48 6.03
C GLY A 211 5.46 -0.01 6.11
N VAL A 212 5.48 0.67 4.96
CA VAL A 212 5.58 2.12 4.90
C VAL A 212 4.33 2.64 4.22
N SER A 213 3.67 3.60 4.86
CA SER A 213 2.46 4.24 4.35
C SER A 213 2.61 5.75 4.36
N SER A 214 1.70 6.45 3.72
CA SER A 214 1.56 7.90 3.81
C SER A 214 0.55 8.28 4.88
N ARG A 215 0.86 9.34 5.64
CA ARG A 215 -0.05 9.99 6.58
C ARG A 215 -1.22 10.69 5.89
N GLU A 216 -1.02 11.16 4.66
CA GLU A 216 -2.01 11.97 3.95
C GLU A 216 -2.77 11.14 2.92
N TYR A 217 -4.09 11.35 2.85
CA TYR A 217 -4.91 10.71 1.81
C TYR A 217 -4.77 11.43 0.45
N GLU A 218 -5.19 12.70 0.42
CA GLU A 218 -5.07 13.57 -0.76
C GLU A 218 -3.67 14.14 -0.84
N GLY A 219 -3.02 14.04 -2.01
CA GLY A 219 -1.65 14.52 -2.18
C GLY A 219 -0.57 13.66 -1.49
N GLY A 220 -0.95 12.68 -0.67
CA GLY A 220 0.00 11.77 -0.03
C GLY A 220 0.77 10.87 -1.00
N GLY A 221 1.76 10.15 -0.47
CA GLY A 221 2.73 9.39 -1.27
C GLY A 221 3.68 10.29 -2.07
N GLY A 222 4.62 9.67 -2.75
CA GLY A 222 5.71 10.33 -3.46
C GLY A 222 6.96 9.48 -3.43
N THR A 223 8.12 10.10 -3.60
CA THR A 223 9.38 9.36 -3.52
C THR A 223 9.67 8.97 -2.07
N LEU A 224 9.56 7.68 -1.78
CA LEU A 224 10.03 7.06 -0.55
C LEU A 224 11.53 6.84 -0.68
N THR A 225 12.29 7.26 0.33
CA THR A 225 13.64 6.77 0.57
C THR A 225 13.59 5.96 1.86
N LEU A 226 13.86 4.66 1.80
CA LEU A 226 13.94 3.78 2.97
C LEU A 226 15.39 3.37 3.18
N HIS A 227 15.89 3.61 4.39
CA HIS A 227 17.17 3.11 4.86
C HIS A 227 16.95 2.01 5.89
N ALA A 228 17.77 0.97 5.84
CA ALA A 228 17.81 -0.05 6.87
C ALA A 228 19.24 -0.49 7.18
N SER A 229 19.52 -0.78 8.44
CA SER A 229 20.73 -1.46 8.87
C SER A 229 20.39 -2.47 9.97
N PHE A 230 21.14 -3.56 10.06
CA PHE A 230 20.92 -4.59 11.08
C PHE A 230 22.18 -4.82 11.90
N GLU A 231 22.08 -4.64 13.20
CA GLU A 231 23.14 -4.93 14.16
C GLU A 231 22.84 -6.23 14.89
N THR A 232 23.66 -7.25 14.67
CA THR A 232 23.51 -8.54 15.35
C THR A 232 23.96 -8.45 16.80
N PHE A 233 23.19 -9.02 17.71
CA PHE A 233 23.66 -9.24 19.07
C PHE A 233 24.77 -10.30 19.10
N PRO A 234 25.68 -10.21 20.08
CA PRO A 234 26.60 -11.30 20.36
C PRO A 234 25.82 -12.58 20.64
N PRO A 235 26.34 -13.76 20.26
CA PRO A 235 25.74 -15.04 20.66
C PRO A 235 25.58 -15.12 22.19
N PRO A 236 24.60 -15.87 22.72
CA PRO A 236 24.43 -16.04 24.16
C PRO A 236 25.73 -16.51 24.83
N GLY A 237 26.13 -15.82 25.92
CA GLY A 237 27.39 -16.08 26.62
C GLY A 237 28.61 -15.35 26.05
N CYS A 238 28.44 -14.64 24.93
CA CYS A 238 29.42 -13.74 24.36
C CYS A 238 29.11 -12.30 24.73
N TYR A 239 30.13 -11.52 25.11
CA TYR A 239 29.98 -10.09 25.39
C TYR A 239 31.14 -9.30 24.76
N PRO A 240 30.87 -8.07 24.26
CA PRO A 240 31.92 -7.18 23.81
C PRO A 240 32.76 -6.74 25.02
N VAL A 241 34.09 -6.79 24.88
CA VAL A 241 35.02 -6.30 25.92
C VAL A 241 35.64 -4.94 25.56
N SER A 242 35.29 -4.38 24.41
CA SER A 242 35.71 -3.03 23.98
C SER A 242 34.72 -2.47 22.97
N GLU A 243 34.38 -1.18 23.11
CA GLU A 243 33.54 -0.43 22.15
C GLU A 243 34.33 0.07 20.93
N THR A 244 35.67 0.13 21.03
CA THR A 244 36.54 0.68 19.96
C THR A 244 37.21 -0.39 19.12
N VAL A 245 37.24 -1.64 19.60
CA VAL A 245 37.78 -2.80 18.88
C VAL A 245 36.83 -3.97 19.13
N PRO A 246 36.27 -4.62 18.09
CA PRO A 246 35.29 -5.69 18.24
C PRO A 246 35.97 -6.97 18.75
N ILE A 247 36.31 -7.00 20.03
CA ILE A 247 36.74 -8.19 20.74
C ILE A 247 35.51 -8.72 21.47
N ILE A 248 35.04 -9.89 21.03
CA ILE A 248 33.95 -10.61 21.66
C ILE A 248 34.56 -11.74 22.50
N VAL A 249 34.26 -11.76 23.80
CA VAL A 249 34.66 -12.85 24.69
C VAL A 249 33.44 -13.71 24.96
N CYS A 250 33.55 -14.99 24.59
CA CYS A 250 32.52 -15.99 24.85
C CYS A 250 32.91 -16.84 26.06
N THR A 251 32.01 -16.91 27.05
CA THR A 251 32.13 -17.82 28.18
C THR A 251 31.35 -19.09 27.89
N THR A 252 32.02 -20.24 27.93
CA THR A 252 31.35 -21.54 27.95
C THR A 252 30.84 -21.79 29.36
N LYS A 253 29.52 -21.93 29.53
CA LYS A 253 29.00 -22.62 30.71
C LYS A 253 29.20 -24.13 30.57
#